data_AF-A0A419KU79-F1
#
_entry.id   AF-A0A419KU79-F1
#
_cell.length_a   1.000
_cell.length_b   1.000
_cell.length_c   1.000
_cell.angle_alpha   90.00
_cell.angle_beta   90.00
_cell.angle_gamma   90.00
#
_symmetry.space_group_name_H-M   'P 1'
#
loop_
_entity.id
_entity.type
_entity.pdbx_description
1 polymer ?
#
loop_
_entity_poly.entity_id
_entity_poly.type
_entity_poly.pdbx_seq_one_letter_code
_entity_poly.pdbx_strand_id
1 'polypeptide(L)'
;MPPTERTLEKVRNKAGRIWKEEGRPFCYLDFPEYKPSYFRKITSLLSRRGEIVRWKNRRSRPQYWILASEGDEQGHGESSKTLLEILDSLNWENLCIHDVRISLYSRELCNIVFNAYPILRGHAFSLRKDGSIVGPAIRWGKLKRRKTKAVFYPSGKVIVEVSCSREPIPADEIGLRFFIENLIDLRRELLNILYRVVRTASIPLDEYFDLPESWIVVQVHLNRDASPIEGLRLDKLPAITLSDFYNTLRLYYNRKVSKMRAEIVANPKIPLRDFFKRLGLRDLTSSEPPSYIA
;
A
#
# COMPACT_ATOMS: atom_id res chain seq x y z
N MET A 1 -6.76 -10.65 28.72
CA MET A 1 -8.16 -11.01 28.51
C MET A 1 -8.86 -10.00 27.59
N PRO A 2 -9.41 -10.44 26.45
CA PRO A 2 -10.25 -9.63 25.57
C PRO A 2 -11.69 -9.51 26.11
N PRO A 3 -12.42 -8.40 25.82
CA PRO A 3 -13.85 -8.29 26.14
C PRO A 3 -14.69 -9.36 25.43
N THR A 4 -15.70 -9.90 26.13
CA THR A 4 -16.69 -10.85 25.57
C THR A 4 -17.92 -10.11 25.04
N GLU A 5 -18.69 -10.71 24.13
CA GLU A 5 -19.95 -10.11 23.62
C GLU A 5 -20.91 -9.73 24.75
N ARG A 6 -21.07 -10.60 25.76
CA ARG A 6 -21.87 -10.32 26.96
C ARG A 6 -21.40 -9.08 27.72
N THR A 7 -20.08 -8.81 27.72
CA THR A 7 -19.51 -7.60 28.33
C THR A 7 -19.83 -6.36 27.51
N LEU A 8 -19.70 -6.45 26.18
CA LEU A 8 -20.00 -5.36 25.26
C LEU A 8 -21.47 -4.96 25.35
N GLU A 9 -22.37 -5.95 25.35
CA GLU A 9 -23.81 -5.75 25.46
C GLU A 9 -24.22 -5.08 26.77
N LYS A 10 -23.66 -5.52 27.91
CA LYS A 10 -23.89 -4.86 29.21
C LYS A 10 -23.50 -3.38 29.18
N VAL A 11 -22.36 -3.07 28.57
CA VAL A 11 -21.87 -1.69 28.47
C VAL A 11 -22.78 -0.85 27.57
N ARG A 12 -23.21 -1.38 26.42
CA ARG A 12 -24.18 -0.70 25.53
C ARG A 12 -25.51 -0.40 26.23
N ASN A 13 -26.08 -1.41 26.91
CA ASN A 13 -27.39 -1.25 27.57
C ASN A 13 -27.34 -0.23 28.71
N LYS A 14 -26.25 -0.21 29.48
CA LYS A 14 -26.06 0.79 30.55
C LYS A 14 -25.78 2.18 29.98
N ALA A 15 -24.95 2.29 28.94
CA ALA A 15 -24.71 3.55 28.23
C ALA A 15 -26.01 4.16 27.68
N GLY A 16 -26.89 3.35 27.09
CA GLY A 16 -28.20 3.79 26.60
C GLY A 16 -29.12 4.30 27.71
N ARG A 17 -29.10 3.67 28.89
CA ARG A 17 -29.85 4.17 30.06
C ARG A 17 -29.33 5.51 30.56
N ILE A 18 -28.01 5.63 30.75
CA ILE A 18 -27.37 6.91 31.17
C ILE A 18 -27.77 8.04 30.23
N TRP A 19 -27.76 7.78 28.92
CA TRP A 19 -28.15 8.79 27.95
C TRP A 19 -29.62 9.18 28.05
N LYS A 20 -30.53 8.20 28.09
CA LYS A 20 -31.98 8.45 28.14
C LYS A 20 -32.44 9.07 29.46
N GLU A 21 -31.86 8.66 30.58
CA GLU A 21 -32.28 9.07 31.92
C GLU A 21 -31.55 10.33 32.39
N GLU A 22 -30.27 10.48 32.06
CA GLU A 22 -29.43 11.57 32.59
C GLU A 22 -28.98 12.58 31.52
N GLY A 23 -29.21 12.32 30.23
CA GLY A 23 -28.89 13.24 29.14
C GLY A 23 -27.39 13.56 28.97
N ARG A 24 -26.50 12.68 29.42
CA ARG A 24 -25.04 12.92 29.44
C ARG A 24 -24.22 11.77 28.83
N PRO A 25 -23.01 12.05 28.33
CA PRO A 25 -22.11 10.98 27.87
C PRO A 25 -21.60 10.13 29.05
N PHE A 26 -21.20 8.90 28.73
CA PHE A 26 -20.64 7.96 29.69
C PHE A 26 -19.11 7.93 29.65
N CYS A 27 -18.49 7.51 30.74
CA CYS A 27 -17.05 7.31 30.86
C CYS A 27 -16.74 6.11 31.79
N TYR A 28 -15.47 5.85 32.09
CA TYR A 28 -15.12 4.69 32.93
C TYR A 28 -15.65 4.80 34.37
N LEU A 29 -15.96 6.00 34.86
CA LEU A 29 -16.50 6.21 36.20
C LEU A 29 -17.91 5.64 36.35
N ASP A 30 -18.66 5.57 35.25
CA ASP A 30 -20.01 4.98 35.23
C ASP A 30 -19.98 3.45 35.32
N PHE A 31 -18.79 2.83 35.20
CA PHE A 31 -18.60 1.38 35.18
C PHE A 31 -17.58 0.93 36.25
N PRO A 32 -17.88 1.12 37.55
CA PRO A 32 -16.97 0.77 38.64
C PRO A 32 -16.63 -0.73 38.67
N GLU A 33 -17.45 -1.58 38.07
CA GLU A 33 -17.20 -3.02 37.92
C GLU A 33 -15.98 -3.35 37.03
N TYR A 34 -15.47 -2.38 36.25
CA TYR A 34 -14.35 -2.58 35.35
C TYR A 34 -13.15 -1.71 35.72
N LYS A 35 -11.96 -2.31 35.78
CA LYS A 35 -10.71 -1.56 35.87
C LYS A 35 -10.57 -0.61 34.66
N PRO A 36 -10.06 0.62 34.83
CA PRO A 36 -9.95 1.59 33.72
C PRO A 36 -9.17 1.08 32.49
N SER A 37 -8.15 0.25 32.72
CA SER A 37 -7.36 -0.38 31.65
C SER A 37 -8.15 -1.41 30.84
N TYR A 38 -9.09 -2.11 31.47
CA TYR A 38 -9.99 -3.06 30.81
C TYR A 38 -11.12 -2.34 30.09
N PHE A 39 -11.71 -1.32 30.72
CA PHE A 39 -12.72 -0.46 30.08
C PHE A 39 -12.20 0.24 28.81
N ARG A 40 -10.91 0.59 28.77
CA ARG A 40 -10.26 1.10 27.56
C ARG A 40 -10.26 0.08 26.41
N LYS A 41 -10.14 -1.22 26.70
CA LYS A 41 -10.21 -2.28 25.69
C LYS A 41 -11.64 -2.46 25.17
N ILE A 42 -12.62 -2.39 26.07
CA ILE A 42 -14.06 -2.41 25.74
C ILE A 42 -14.38 -1.27 24.78
N THR A 43 -14.11 -0.02 25.19
CA THR A 43 -14.38 1.17 24.37
C THR A 43 -13.61 1.17 23.06
N SER A 44 -12.36 0.68 23.04
CA SER A 44 -11.61 0.50 21.79
C SER A 44 -12.27 -0.50 20.85
N LEU A 45 -12.90 -1.57 21.35
CA LEU A 45 -13.54 -2.57 20.51
C LEU A 45 -14.89 -2.07 19.98
N LEU A 46 -15.73 -1.50 20.86
CA LEU A 46 -17.00 -0.87 20.50
C LEU A 46 -16.80 0.25 19.46
N SER A 47 -15.79 1.11 19.66
CA SER A 47 -15.47 2.19 18.72
C SER A 47 -14.98 1.68 17.37
N ARG A 48 -14.20 0.59 17.33
CA ARG A 48 -13.78 -0.06 16.07
C ARG A 48 -14.96 -0.65 15.29
N ARG A 49 -16.00 -1.10 16.00
CA ARG A 49 -17.25 -1.61 15.41
C ARG A 49 -18.24 -0.50 15.03
N GLY A 50 -17.91 0.77 15.30
CA GLY A 50 -18.80 1.89 15.03
C GLY A 50 -19.98 2.02 15.99
N GLU A 51 -19.98 1.31 17.12
CA GLU A 51 -21.13 1.28 18.03
C GLU A 51 -21.15 2.45 19.03
N ILE A 52 -19.98 3.07 19.28
CA ILE A 52 -19.83 4.24 20.14
C ILE A 52 -18.88 5.26 19.50
N VAL A 53 -19.09 6.53 19.81
CA VAL A 53 -18.23 7.63 19.35
C VAL A 53 -17.79 8.51 20.52
N ARG A 54 -16.65 9.22 20.36
CA ARG A 54 -16.15 10.13 21.39
C ARG A 54 -16.98 11.39 21.46
N TRP A 55 -17.43 11.74 22.65
CA TRP A 55 -18.15 12.98 22.89
C TRP A 55 -17.28 14.21 22.62
N LYS A 56 -17.76 15.12 21.76
CA LYS A 56 -17.11 16.40 21.39
C LYS A 56 -15.66 16.29 20.91
N ASN A 57 -15.18 15.09 20.58
CA ASN A 57 -13.80 14.78 20.16
C ASN A 57 -12.69 15.43 21.04
N ARG A 58 -12.96 15.69 22.33
CA ARG A 58 -12.00 16.33 23.25
C ARG A 58 -11.10 15.29 23.89
N ARG A 59 -9.81 15.58 24.00
CA ARG A 59 -8.85 14.78 24.80
C ARG A 59 -8.98 15.14 26.28
N SER A 60 -10.14 14.85 26.89
CA SER A 60 -10.34 15.02 28.33
C SER A 60 -9.96 13.75 29.11
N ARG A 61 -9.65 13.92 30.40
CA ARG A 61 -9.64 12.84 31.39
C ARG A 61 -10.71 13.15 32.44
N PRO A 62 -11.73 12.30 32.63
CA PRO A 62 -11.98 11.05 31.90
C PRO A 62 -12.37 11.29 30.41
N GLN A 63 -12.24 10.24 29.59
CA GLN A 63 -12.71 10.25 28.21
C GLN A 63 -14.20 9.91 28.19
N TYR A 64 -14.97 10.75 27.50
CA TYR A 64 -16.42 10.64 27.41
C TYR A 64 -16.86 10.08 26.05
N TRP A 65 -17.88 9.24 26.06
CA TRP A 65 -18.40 8.51 24.91
C TRP A 65 -19.92 8.57 24.88
N ILE A 66 -20.49 8.43 23.69
CA ILE A 66 -21.94 8.28 23.47
C ILE A 66 -22.17 7.07 22.56
N LEU A 67 -23.39 6.52 22.57
CA LEU A 67 -23.81 5.57 21.56
C LEU A 67 -23.78 6.25 20.18
N ALA A 68 -23.38 5.51 19.15
CA ALA A 68 -23.27 6.08 17.80
C ALA A 68 -24.60 6.64 17.30
N SER A 69 -25.71 5.92 17.51
CA SER A 69 -27.08 6.35 17.15
C SER A 69 -27.49 7.69 17.75
N GLU A 70 -26.99 8.02 18.94
CA GLU A 70 -27.30 9.28 19.64
C GLU A 70 -26.39 10.43 19.18
N GLY A 71 -25.28 10.10 18.53
CA GLY A 71 -24.39 11.07 17.91
C GLY A 71 -24.94 11.67 16.62
N ASP A 72 -25.81 10.91 15.94
CA ASP A 72 -26.48 11.27 14.68
C ASP A 72 -27.35 12.52 14.83
N GLU A 73 -28.14 12.61 15.90
CA GLU A 73 -29.07 13.73 16.13
C GLU A 73 -28.36 15.04 16.51
N GLN A 74 -27.13 14.97 17.01
CA GLN A 74 -26.39 16.12 17.55
C GLN A 74 -25.21 16.55 16.66
N GLY A 75 -25.12 16.04 15.44
CA GLY A 75 -24.01 16.32 14.51
C GLY A 75 -22.65 15.83 15.04
N HIS A 76 -22.68 14.85 15.94
CA HIS A 76 -21.50 14.20 16.54
C HIS A 76 -21.05 12.94 15.78
N GLY A 77 -21.79 12.59 14.72
CA GLY A 77 -21.45 11.69 13.62
C GLY A 77 -22.78 11.32 12.97
N GLU A 78 -22.98 11.50 11.66
CA GLU A 78 -24.20 11.00 10.98
C GLU A 78 -24.22 9.46 10.98
N SER A 79 -25.42 8.89 10.87
CA SER A 79 -25.72 7.44 10.91
C SER A 79 -24.56 6.63 10.40
N SER A 80 -24.06 5.70 11.20
CA SER A 80 -22.89 4.90 10.86
C SER A 80 -23.13 4.17 9.54
N LYS A 81 -22.82 4.81 8.42
CA LYS A 81 -22.80 4.17 7.12
C LYS A 81 -21.96 2.93 7.31
N THR A 82 -22.50 1.78 6.93
CA THR A 82 -21.69 0.56 6.98
C THR A 82 -20.43 0.81 6.16
N LEU A 83 -19.33 0.12 6.47
CA LEU A 83 -18.09 0.27 5.70
C LEU A 83 -18.34 0.14 4.19
N LEU A 84 -19.27 -0.74 3.81
CA LEU A 84 -19.71 -0.94 2.43
C LEU A 84 -20.41 0.32 1.88
N GLU A 85 -21.38 0.89 2.59
CA GLU A 85 -22.03 2.14 2.17
C GLU A 85 -21.07 3.32 2.07
N ILE A 86 -20.06 3.39 2.95
CA ILE A 86 -18.99 4.39 2.83
C ILE A 86 -18.23 4.14 1.53
N LEU A 87 -17.74 2.91 1.32
CA LEU A 87 -16.97 2.54 0.13
C LEU A 87 -17.73 2.77 -1.17
N ASP A 88 -19.03 2.47 -1.20
CA ASP A 88 -19.91 2.63 -2.36
C ASP A 88 -20.21 4.11 -2.64
N SER A 89 -20.26 4.94 -1.59
CA SER A 89 -20.44 6.39 -1.73
C SER A 89 -19.16 7.15 -2.08
N LEU A 90 -18.00 6.48 -2.16
CA LEU A 90 -16.75 7.12 -2.55
C LEU A 90 -16.57 7.00 -4.06
N ASN A 91 -16.56 8.13 -4.76
CA ASN A 91 -16.16 8.18 -6.15
C ASN A 91 -14.65 7.92 -6.29
N TRP A 92 -14.27 6.68 -6.54
CA TRP A 92 -12.88 6.23 -6.60
C TRP A 92 -12.20 6.60 -7.93
N GLU A 93 -10.96 7.09 -7.83
CA GLU A 93 -10.07 7.20 -8.97
C GLU A 93 -9.65 5.81 -9.49
N ASN A 94 -9.14 5.79 -10.73
CA ASN A 94 -8.63 4.58 -11.38
C ASN A 94 -7.62 3.83 -10.50
N LEU A 95 -7.63 2.51 -10.62
CA LEU A 95 -6.67 1.64 -9.94
C LEU A 95 -5.24 2.09 -10.26
N CYS A 96 -4.41 2.14 -9.23
CA CYS A 96 -3.06 2.66 -9.30
C CYS A 96 -2.08 1.69 -8.64
N ILE A 97 -0.84 1.68 -9.13
CA ILE A 97 0.29 0.91 -8.60
C ILE A 97 1.26 1.87 -7.92
N HIS A 98 1.53 1.67 -6.63
CA HIS A 98 2.40 2.56 -5.85
C HIS A 98 3.83 2.06 -5.70
N ASP A 99 3.98 0.82 -5.27
CA ASP A 99 5.28 0.21 -5.06
C ASP A 99 5.22 -1.22 -5.58
N VAL A 100 6.24 -1.63 -6.31
CA VAL A 100 6.33 -2.97 -6.88
C VAL A 100 7.71 -3.54 -6.57
N ARG A 101 7.72 -4.80 -6.18
CA ARG A 101 8.92 -5.62 -6.14
C ARG A 101 8.76 -6.73 -7.16
N ILE A 102 9.71 -6.78 -8.07
CA ILE A 102 9.79 -7.81 -9.11
C ILE A 102 11.08 -8.59 -8.86
N SER A 103 11.04 -9.91 -8.96
CA SER A 103 12.19 -10.77 -8.77
C SER A 103 12.53 -11.54 -10.02
N LEU A 104 13.83 -11.70 -10.25
CA LEU A 104 14.37 -12.73 -11.13
C LEU A 104 15.51 -13.45 -10.42
N TYR A 105 15.96 -14.55 -10.99
CA TYR A 105 17.06 -15.36 -10.47
C TYR A 105 18.13 -15.51 -11.53
N SER A 106 19.37 -15.18 -11.17
CA SER A 106 20.54 -15.38 -12.01
C SER A 106 21.78 -15.39 -11.12
N ARG A 107 22.32 -16.60 -10.89
CA ARG A 107 23.46 -16.77 -9.99
C ARG A 107 24.73 -16.23 -10.64
N GLU A 108 24.86 -16.44 -11.93
CA GLU A 108 25.94 -15.99 -12.80
C GLU A 108 26.01 -14.45 -12.80
N LEU A 109 24.89 -13.77 -13.04
CA LEU A 109 24.83 -12.30 -13.00
C LEU A 109 25.21 -11.76 -11.63
N CYS A 110 24.67 -12.33 -10.54
CA CYS A 110 25.05 -11.93 -9.19
C CYS A 110 26.55 -12.13 -8.96
N ASN A 111 27.13 -13.29 -9.28
CA ASN A 111 28.56 -13.55 -9.12
C ASN A 111 29.41 -12.50 -9.83
N ILE A 112 29.03 -12.12 -11.06
CA ILE A 112 29.70 -11.07 -11.83
C ILE A 112 29.63 -9.73 -11.07
N VAL A 113 28.44 -9.32 -10.62
CA VAL A 113 28.24 -8.08 -9.85
C VAL A 113 29.08 -8.06 -8.57
N PHE A 114 29.10 -9.16 -7.82
CA PHE A 114 29.84 -9.25 -6.56
C PHE A 114 31.36 -9.22 -6.79
N ASN A 115 31.87 -9.98 -7.76
CA ASN A 115 33.30 -10.00 -8.09
C ASN A 115 33.78 -8.65 -8.64
N ALA A 116 32.91 -7.95 -9.38
CA ALA A 116 33.20 -6.65 -10.00
C ALA A 116 32.94 -5.45 -9.07
N TYR A 117 32.43 -5.66 -7.85
CA TYR A 117 32.02 -4.57 -6.95
C TYR A 117 33.08 -3.47 -6.72
N PRO A 118 34.39 -3.77 -6.57
CA PRO A 118 35.42 -2.74 -6.40
C PRO A 118 35.46 -1.70 -7.51
N ILE A 119 35.05 -2.06 -8.72
CA ILE A 119 34.94 -1.18 -9.89
C ILE A 119 33.54 -0.56 -9.95
N LEU A 120 32.50 -1.38 -9.74
CA LEU A 120 31.10 -0.94 -9.83
C LEU A 120 30.74 0.18 -8.84
N ARG A 121 31.42 0.28 -7.68
CA ARG A 121 31.23 1.41 -6.77
C ARG A 121 31.48 2.78 -7.43
N GLY A 122 32.35 2.83 -8.46
CA GLY A 122 32.58 4.04 -9.28
C GLY A 122 31.42 4.37 -10.23
N HIS A 123 30.50 3.42 -10.44
CA HIS A 123 29.30 3.54 -11.27
C HIS A 123 28.03 3.64 -10.41
N ALA A 124 28.15 4.24 -9.22
CA ALA A 124 27.05 4.47 -8.27
C ALA A 124 26.38 3.19 -7.72
N PHE A 125 27.05 2.03 -7.78
CA PHE A 125 26.64 0.86 -7.02
C PHE A 125 26.99 1.04 -5.55
N SER A 126 26.14 0.54 -4.65
CA SER A 126 26.35 0.64 -3.20
C SER A 126 26.09 -0.69 -2.49
N LEU A 127 26.98 -1.08 -1.58
CA LEU A 127 26.79 -2.23 -0.69
C LEU A 127 25.91 -1.86 0.52
N ARG A 128 24.88 -2.66 0.78
CA ARG A 128 24.02 -2.57 1.97
C ARG A 128 24.63 -3.36 3.13
N LYS A 129 24.14 -3.09 4.34
CA LYS A 129 24.52 -3.81 5.57
C LYS A 129 24.20 -5.30 5.53
N ASP A 130 23.18 -5.70 4.77
CA ASP A 130 22.78 -7.09 4.57
C ASP A 130 23.64 -7.84 3.53
N GLY A 131 24.72 -7.20 3.04
CA GLY A 131 25.60 -7.76 2.02
C GLY A 131 25.04 -7.69 0.60
N SER A 132 23.85 -7.14 0.38
CA SER A 132 23.32 -6.96 -0.97
C SER A 132 23.93 -5.75 -1.67
N ILE A 133 24.12 -5.84 -2.99
CA ILE A 133 24.60 -4.74 -3.82
C ILE A 133 23.41 -4.09 -4.52
N VAL A 134 23.33 -2.75 -4.45
CA VAL A 134 22.27 -1.97 -5.10
C VAL A 134 22.87 -1.29 -6.33
N GLY A 135 22.22 -1.46 -7.48
CA GLY A 135 22.57 -0.74 -8.69
C GLY A 135 22.09 0.72 -8.69
N PRO A 136 22.52 1.52 -9.68
CA PRO A 136 22.07 2.90 -9.84
C PRO A 136 20.54 2.95 -10.01
N ALA A 137 19.94 4.01 -9.50
CA ALA A 137 18.51 4.23 -9.60
C ALA A 137 18.16 5.05 -10.84
N ILE A 138 17.33 4.50 -11.72
CA ILE A 138 16.69 5.25 -12.82
C ILE A 138 15.50 6.02 -12.25
N ARG A 139 15.46 7.32 -12.48
CA ARG A 139 14.36 8.18 -12.05
C ARG A 139 13.49 8.58 -13.23
N TRP A 140 12.18 8.50 -13.04
CA TRP A 140 11.19 8.70 -14.10
C TRP A 140 9.90 9.36 -13.63
N GLY A 141 9.05 9.74 -14.58
CA GLY A 141 7.86 10.58 -14.37
C GLY A 141 8.14 12.07 -14.50
N LYS A 142 7.08 12.91 -14.51
CA LYS A 142 7.18 14.35 -14.81
C LYS A 142 8.16 15.10 -13.90
N LEU A 143 8.30 14.63 -12.66
CA LEU A 143 9.19 15.23 -11.65
C LEU A 143 10.29 14.28 -11.16
N LYS A 144 10.59 13.21 -11.92
CA LYS A 144 11.58 12.18 -11.54
C LYS A 144 11.34 11.61 -10.13
N ARG A 145 10.07 11.52 -9.74
CA ARG A 145 9.61 11.09 -8.40
C ARG A 145 9.49 9.58 -8.28
N ARG A 146 9.37 8.88 -9.41
CA ARG A 146 9.44 7.43 -9.48
C ARG A 146 10.90 7.03 -9.61
N LYS A 147 11.26 5.92 -8.96
CA LYS A 147 12.60 5.37 -9.03
C LYS A 147 12.54 3.87 -9.20
N THR A 148 13.40 3.36 -10.07
CA THR A 148 13.57 1.94 -10.35
C THR A 148 15.03 1.59 -10.12
N LYS A 149 15.31 0.53 -9.37
CA LYS A 149 16.68 0.06 -9.12
C LYS A 149 16.71 -1.44 -8.91
N ALA A 150 17.82 -2.07 -9.27
CA ALA A 150 18.06 -3.48 -9.00
C ALA A 150 18.86 -3.67 -7.69
N VAL A 151 18.54 -4.73 -6.96
CA VAL A 151 19.22 -5.18 -5.76
C VAL A 151 19.66 -6.62 -5.97
N PHE A 152 20.96 -6.85 -5.93
CA PHE A 152 21.61 -8.13 -6.15
C PHE A 152 21.93 -8.77 -4.81
N TYR A 153 21.46 -9.99 -4.60
CA TYR A 153 21.73 -10.77 -3.40
C TYR A 153 22.76 -11.87 -3.67
N PRO A 154 23.62 -12.21 -2.69
CA PRO A 154 24.61 -13.28 -2.84
C PRO A 154 24.00 -14.65 -3.20
N SER A 155 22.72 -14.85 -2.92
CA SER A 155 21.98 -16.08 -3.24
C SER A 155 21.68 -16.27 -4.73
N GLY A 156 22.00 -15.31 -5.61
CA GLY A 156 21.60 -15.31 -7.02
C GLY A 156 20.24 -14.66 -7.27
N LYS A 157 19.58 -14.16 -6.23
CA LYS A 157 18.31 -13.44 -6.35
C LYS A 157 18.56 -11.98 -6.72
N VAL A 158 17.81 -11.48 -7.69
CA VAL A 158 17.76 -10.06 -8.04
C VAL A 158 16.37 -9.52 -7.75
N ILE A 159 16.27 -8.43 -7.00
CA ILE A 159 15.03 -7.71 -6.74
C ILE A 159 15.08 -6.36 -7.44
N VAL A 160 14.16 -6.14 -8.36
CA VAL A 160 13.89 -4.83 -8.93
C VAL A 160 12.85 -4.14 -8.05
N GLU A 161 13.27 -3.06 -7.40
CA GLU A 161 12.43 -2.21 -6.56
C GLU A 161 11.97 -1.00 -7.38
N VAL A 162 10.66 -0.90 -7.61
CA VAL A 162 10.03 0.29 -8.19
C VAL A 162 9.29 1.02 -7.09
N SER A 163 9.72 2.25 -6.82
CA SER A 163 9.06 3.12 -5.85
C SER A 163 8.45 4.33 -6.54
N CYS A 164 7.14 4.52 -6.42
CA CYS A 164 6.45 5.61 -7.12
C CYS A 164 6.25 6.86 -6.25
N SER A 165 6.71 6.83 -5.00
CA SER A 165 6.61 7.95 -4.05
C SER A 165 5.17 8.48 -3.93
N ARG A 166 4.85 9.64 -4.53
CA ARG A 166 3.51 10.26 -4.53
C ARG A 166 2.83 10.26 -5.90
N GLU A 167 3.48 9.70 -6.91
CA GLU A 167 3.01 9.71 -8.30
C GLU A 167 2.82 8.25 -8.73
N PRO A 168 1.73 7.58 -8.32
CA PRO A 168 1.53 6.19 -8.66
C PRO A 168 1.42 5.99 -10.17
N ILE A 169 1.60 4.75 -10.61
CA ILE A 169 1.43 4.35 -12.00
C ILE A 169 -0.05 3.98 -12.18
N PRO A 170 -0.80 4.65 -13.06
CA PRO A 170 -2.14 4.20 -13.41
C PRO A 170 -2.10 2.75 -13.89
N ALA A 171 -3.01 1.91 -13.39
CA ALA A 171 -3.17 0.53 -13.86
C ALA A 171 -4.03 0.49 -15.14
N ASP A 172 -3.67 1.35 -16.09
CA ASP A 172 -4.22 1.41 -17.45
C ASP A 172 -3.12 1.09 -18.47
N GLU A 173 -3.49 1.02 -19.75
CA GLU A 173 -2.57 0.63 -20.83
C GLU A 173 -1.34 1.54 -20.92
N ILE A 174 -1.55 2.85 -20.83
CA ILE A 174 -0.48 3.86 -20.94
C ILE A 174 0.48 3.76 -19.76
N GLY A 175 -0.06 3.70 -18.54
CA GLY A 175 0.73 3.61 -17.32
C GLY A 175 1.57 2.34 -17.26
N LEU A 176 0.99 1.19 -17.66
CA LEU A 176 1.65 -0.10 -17.64
C LEU A 176 2.67 -0.26 -18.78
N ARG A 177 2.43 0.34 -19.95
CA ARG A 177 3.44 0.44 -21.01
C ARG A 177 4.65 1.25 -20.57
N PHE A 178 4.43 2.45 -20.03
CA PHE A 178 5.52 3.29 -19.55
C PHE A 178 6.31 2.61 -18.41
N PHE A 179 5.62 1.82 -17.59
CA PHE A 179 6.26 0.98 -16.58
C PHE A 179 7.20 -0.07 -17.20
N ILE A 180 6.79 -0.78 -18.25
CA ILE A 180 7.65 -1.73 -18.97
C ILE A 180 8.87 -1.06 -19.59
N GLU A 181 8.67 0.05 -20.29
CA GLU A 181 9.76 0.80 -20.93
C GLU A 181 10.83 1.17 -19.88
N ASN A 182 10.41 1.57 -18.68
CA ASN A 182 11.33 1.86 -17.57
C ASN A 182 12.08 0.63 -17.04
N LEU A 183 11.49 -0.57 -17.07
CA LEU A 183 12.18 -1.82 -16.71
C LEU A 183 13.18 -2.23 -17.80
N ILE A 184 12.84 -2.02 -19.07
CA ILE A 184 13.74 -2.24 -20.21
C ILE A 184 14.94 -1.28 -20.12
N ASP A 185 14.71 -0.01 -19.81
CA ASP A 185 15.78 0.97 -19.65
C ASP A 185 16.70 0.64 -18.47
N LEU A 186 16.14 0.15 -17.34
CA LEU A 186 16.94 -0.38 -16.23
C LEU A 186 17.83 -1.52 -16.68
N ARG A 187 17.27 -2.49 -17.39
CA ARG A 187 18.01 -3.64 -17.91
C ARG A 187 19.16 -3.17 -18.80
N ARG A 188 18.88 -2.28 -19.77
CA ARG A 188 19.87 -1.72 -20.70
C ARG A 188 20.99 -0.99 -19.97
N GLU A 189 20.66 -0.11 -19.03
CA GLU A 189 21.65 0.66 -18.27
C GLU A 189 22.58 -0.24 -17.46
N LEU A 190 22.01 -1.23 -16.77
CA LEU A 190 22.79 -2.19 -15.98
C LEU A 190 23.71 -3.03 -16.87
N LEU A 191 23.20 -3.55 -17.99
CA LEU A 191 24.02 -4.29 -18.96
C LEU A 191 25.16 -3.44 -19.51
N ASN A 192 24.89 -2.18 -19.89
CA ASN A 192 25.90 -1.25 -20.38
C ASN A 192 27.04 -1.04 -19.38
N ILE A 193 26.72 -0.89 -18.10
CA ILE A 193 27.74 -0.77 -17.04
C ILE A 193 28.50 -2.08 -16.89
N LEU A 194 27.81 -3.22 -16.83
CA LEU A 194 28.44 -4.51 -16.61
C LEU A 194 29.36 -4.93 -17.76
N TYR A 195 28.98 -4.72 -19.02
CA TYR A 195 29.85 -4.98 -20.17
C TYR A 195 31.15 -4.15 -20.11
N ARG A 196 31.08 -2.88 -19.68
CA ARG A 196 32.26 -2.02 -19.51
C ARG A 196 33.21 -2.53 -18.43
N VAL A 197 32.67 -3.15 -17.38
CA VAL A 197 33.46 -3.62 -16.24
C VAL A 197 34.05 -5.00 -16.47
N VAL A 198 33.29 -5.90 -17.10
CA VAL A 198 33.71 -7.28 -17.38
C VAL A 198 34.84 -7.33 -18.42
N ARG A 199 34.92 -6.35 -19.35
CA ARG A 199 36.00 -6.21 -20.35
C ARG A 199 36.21 -7.43 -21.26
N THR A 200 35.33 -8.42 -21.23
CA THR A 200 35.31 -9.59 -22.13
C THR A 200 34.01 -9.61 -22.91
N ALA A 201 34.11 -9.45 -24.24
CA ALA A 201 32.98 -9.53 -25.16
C ALA A 201 32.38 -10.95 -25.26
N SER A 202 33.01 -11.94 -24.64
CA SER A 202 32.62 -13.35 -24.67
C SER A 202 31.59 -13.75 -23.62
N ILE A 203 31.22 -12.86 -22.68
CA ILE A 203 30.20 -13.16 -21.67
C ILE A 203 28.85 -12.64 -22.18
N PRO A 204 27.86 -13.51 -22.49
CA PRO A 204 26.55 -13.09 -22.95
C PRO A 204 25.68 -12.61 -21.76
N LEU A 205 25.98 -11.42 -21.23
CA LEU A 205 25.29 -10.87 -20.06
C LEU A 205 23.77 -10.71 -20.27
N ASP A 206 23.35 -10.52 -21.51
CA ASP A 206 21.97 -10.44 -21.93
C ASP A 206 21.19 -11.75 -21.78
N GLU A 207 21.87 -12.91 -21.87
CA GLU A 207 21.28 -14.23 -21.56
C GLU A 207 21.06 -14.44 -20.05
N TYR A 208 21.88 -13.80 -19.21
CA TYR A 208 21.76 -13.90 -17.75
C TYR A 208 20.78 -12.89 -17.14
N PHE A 209 20.29 -11.95 -17.95
CA PHE A 209 19.33 -10.93 -17.54
C PHE A 209 18.17 -10.91 -18.53
N ASP A 210 17.18 -11.76 -18.30
CA ASP A 210 16.01 -11.88 -19.18
C ASP A 210 15.23 -10.57 -19.34
N LEU A 211 14.32 -10.55 -20.32
CA LEU A 211 13.41 -9.42 -20.54
C LEU A 211 12.39 -9.26 -19.39
N PRO A 212 11.93 -8.03 -19.09
CA PRO A 212 11.08 -7.75 -17.93
C PRO A 212 9.77 -8.53 -17.83
N GLU A 213 9.21 -8.97 -18.96
CA GLU A 213 7.93 -9.69 -19.04
C GLU A 213 7.95 -11.04 -18.31
N SER A 214 9.12 -11.69 -18.25
CA SER A 214 9.31 -12.97 -17.57
C SER A 214 9.57 -12.81 -16.07
N TRP A 215 9.91 -11.61 -15.61
CA TRP A 215 10.25 -11.38 -14.22
C TRP A 215 9.02 -11.55 -13.32
N ILE A 216 9.22 -12.06 -12.11
CA ILE A 216 8.13 -12.46 -11.22
C ILE A 216 7.72 -11.32 -10.30
N VAL A 217 6.47 -10.89 -10.35
CA VAL A 217 5.92 -9.90 -9.40
C VAL A 217 5.76 -10.57 -8.04
N VAL A 218 6.62 -10.21 -7.08
CA VAL A 218 6.63 -10.81 -5.73
C VAL A 218 5.80 -10.04 -4.73
N GLN A 219 5.69 -8.73 -4.90
CA GLN A 219 4.88 -7.86 -4.05
C GLN A 219 4.46 -6.63 -4.84
N VAL A 220 3.20 -6.22 -4.68
CA VAL A 220 2.67 -5.00 -5.29
C VAL A 220 1.70 -4.32 -4.33
N HIS A 221 1.80 -2.99 -4.26
CA HIS A 221 0.85 -2.12 -3.59
C HIS A 221 -0.10 -1.54 -4.63
N LEU A 222 -1.34 -2.01 -4.61
CA LEU A 222 -2.42 -1.50 -5.44
C LEU A 222 -3.27 -0.56 -4.62
N ASN A 223 -3.72 0.56 -5.19
CA ASN A 223 -4.64 1.44 -4.49
C ASN A 223 -5.70 2.08 -5.39
N ARG A 224 -6.74 2.57 -4.74
CA ARG A 224 -7.64 3.60 -5.26
C ARG A 224 -7.66 4.74 -4.25
N ASP A 225 -7.71 5.97 -4.75
CA ASP A 225 -7.87 7.18 -3.95
C ASP A 225 -9.26 7.77 -4.21
N ALA A 226 -9.95 8.24 -3.18
CA ALA A 226 -11.26 8.84 -3.33
C ALA A 226 -11.11 10.24 -3.95
N SER A 227 -12.03 10.59 -4.85
CA SER A 227 -12.11 11.90 -5.47
C SER A 227 -12.27 12.99 -4.40
N PRO A 228 -11.57 14.14 -4.53
CA PRO A 228 -11.65 15.23 -3.55
C PRO A 228 -13.00 15.97 -3.54
N ILE A 229 -13.95 15.60 -4.41
CA ILE A 229 -15.16 16.37 -4.70
C ILE A 229 -16.32 16.04 -3.74
N GLU A 230 -16.29 14.90 -3.05
CA GLU A 230 -17.44 14.45 -2.26
C GLU A 230 -17.31 14.81 -0.78
N GLY A 231 -18.30 15.59 -0.30
CA GLY A 231 -18.36 16.26 1.00
C GLY A 231 -18.46 15.38 2.24
N LEU A 232 -17.98 14.13 2.21
CA LEU A 232 -17.76 13.37 3.44
C LEU A 232 -16.58 14.01 4.21
N ARG A 233 -16.79 14.35 5.47
CA ARG A 233 -15.70 14.72 6.40
C ARG A 233 -14.87 13.49 6.76
N LEU A 234 -14.07 13.04 5.80
CA LEU A 234 -13.25 11.82 5.85
C LEU A 234 -12.00 11.98 6.74
N ASP A 235 -11.70 13.21 7.19
CA ASP A 235 -10.61 13.54 8.12
C ASP A 235 -10.76 12.85 9.49
N LYS A 236 -11.95 12.31 9.79
CA LYS A 236 -12.30 11.66 11.05
C LYS A 236 -12.37 10.13 10.99
N LEU A 237 -12.25 9.50 9.82
CA LEU A 237 -12.33 8.04 9.73
C LEU A 237 -11.01 7.40 10.20
N PRO A 238 -11.05 6.48 11.20
CA PRO A 238 -9.86 5.73 11.59
C PRO A 238 -9.41 4.81 10.45
N ALA A 239 -8.12 4.46 10.41
CA ALA A 239 -7.66 3.45 9.47
C ALA A 239 -8.33 2.10 9.76
N ILE A 240 -9.03 1.55 8.76
CA ILE A 240 -9.70 0.26 8.81
C ILE A 240 -8.83 -0.73 8.05
N THR A 241 -8.53 -1.88 8.65
CA THR A 241 -7.81 -2.98 7.99
C THR A 241 -8.73 -4.18 7.92
N LEU A 242 -8.95 -4.70 6.71
CA LEU A 242 -9.71 -5.90 6.44
C LEU A 242 -8.72 -7.04 6.18
N SER A 243 -8.77 -8.07 7.02
CA SER A 243 -7.70 -9.09 7.12
C SER A 243 -7.98 -10.38 6.36
N ASP A 244 -9.20 -10.58 5.83
CA ASP A 244 -9.71 -11.93 5.54
C ASP A 244 -9.81 -12.28 4.05
N PHE A 245 -8.99 -11.70 3.16
CA PHE A 245 -9.11 -11.94 1.72
C PHE A 245 -7.78 -12.17 0.99
N TYR A 246 -6.98 -13.17 1.40
CA TYR A 246 -5.71 -13.58 0.75
C TYR A 246 -4.62 -12.48 0.57
N ASN A 247 -4.97 -11.22 0.80
CA ASN A 247 -4.23 -9.98 0.67
C ASN A 247 -4.80 -9.01 1.72
N THR A 248 -3.94 -8.26 2.40
CA THR A 248 -4.40 -7.27 3.38
C THR A 248 -4.93 -6.04 2.64
N LEU A 249 -6.23 -5.75 2.77
CA LEU A 249 -6.84 -4.49 2.32
C LEU A 249 -6.87 -3.49 3.47
N ARG A 250 -6.46 -2.25 3.21
CA ARG A 250 -6.44 -1.15 4.17
C ARG A 250 -7.19 0.02 3.60
N LEU A 251 -8.13 0.56 4.35
CA LEU A 251 -8.83 1.80 4.05
C LEU A 251 -8.38 2.86 5.06
N TYR A 252 -7.74 3.94 4.61
CA TYR A 252 -7.23 4.98 5.51
C TYR A 252 -7.16 6.37 4.86
N TYR A 253 -7.26 7.42 5.69
CA TYR A 253 -7.07 8.78 5.23
C TYR A 253 -5.59 9.12 5.08
N ASN A 254 -5.15 9.36 3.84
CA ASN A 254 -3.78 9.74 3.54
C ASN A 254 -3.61 11.26 3.59
N ARG A 255 -3.15 11.77 4.74
CA ARG A 255 -2.93 13.21 4.99
C ARG A 255 -2.00 13.90 3.99
N LYS A 256 -1.10 13.18 3.31
CA LYS A 256 -0.14 13.80 2.37
C LYS A 256 -0.79 14.21 1.05
N VAL A 257 -1.87 13.53 0.68
CA VAL A 257 -2.64 13.81 -0.55
C VAL A 257 -4.06 14.27 -0.23
N SER A 258 -4.41 14.36 1.05
CA SER A 258 -5.73 14.75 1.56
C SER A 258 -6.89 13.94 0.96
N LYS A 259 -6.68 12.62 0.79
CA LYS A 259 -7.67 11.69 0.22
C LYS A 259 -7.82 10.43 1.08
N MET A 260 -9.01 9.85 1.06
CA MET A 260 -9.23 8.47 1.53
C MET A 260 -8.61 7.49 0.54
N ARG A 261 -7.94 6.46 1.03
CA ARG A 261 -7.20 5.49 0.22
C ARG A 261 -7.58 4.08 0.60
N ALA A 262 -7.98 3.30 -0.39
CA ALA A 262 -8.07 1.85 -0.30
C ALA A 262 -6.78 1.26 -0.89
N GLU A 263 -5.96 0.60 -0.09
CA GLU A 263 -4.69 -0.02 -0.48
C GLU A 263 -4.73 -1.53 -0.23
N ILE A 264 -4.39 -2.30 -1.25
CA ILE A 264 -4.19 -3.75 -1.18
C ILE A 264 -2.70 -4.03 -1.36
N VAL A 265 -2.12 -4.75 -0.39
CA VAL A 265 -0.79 -5.34 -0.58
C VAL A 265 -0.97 -6.78 -1.03
N ALA A 266 -0.57 -7.04 -2.28
CA ALA A 266 -0.69 -8.36 -2.89
C ALA A 266 0.68 -8.99 -3.17
N ASN A 267 0.77 -10.31 -3.06
CA ASN A 267 1.99 -11.08 -3.34
C ASN A 267 1.70 -12.13 -4.42
N PRO A 268 1.50 -11.71 -5.68
CA PRO A 268 0.90 -12.57 -6.70
C PRO A 268 1.80 -13.74 -7.12
N LYS A 269 3.13 -13.58 -7.08
CA LYS A 269 4.13 -14.61 -7.43
C LYS A 269 3.91 -15.19 -8.84
N ILE A 270 3.61 -14.32 -9.78
CA ILE A 270 3.41 -14.65 -11.20
C ILE A 270 4.31 -13.78 -12.08
N PRO A 271 4.62 -14.23 -13.31
CA PRO A 271 5.29 -13.41 -14.31
C PRO A 271 4.59 -12.07 -14.56
N LEU A 272 5.36 -11.05 -14.88
CA LEU A 272 4.87 -9.69 -15.12
C LEU A 272 3.83 -9.65 -16.25
N ARG A 273 4.05 -10.44 -17.32
CA ARG A 273 3.06 -10.61 -18.40
C ARG A 273 1.70 -11.09 -17.88
N ASP A 274 1.69 -12.07 -16.97
CA ASP A 274 0.47 -12.68 -16.46
C ASP A 274 -0.21 -11.74 -15.46
N PHE A 275 0.58 -10.95 -14.74
CA PHE A 275 0.09 -9.89 -13.88
C PHE A 275 -0.68 -8.82 -14.69
N PHE A 276 -0.17 -8.38 -15.84
CA PHE A 276 -0.90 -7.44 -16.70
C PHE A 276 -2.14 -8.03 -17.34
N LYS A 277 -2.10 -9.29 -17.77
CA LYS A 277 -3.29 -10.00 -18.27
C LYS A 277 -4.43 -9.97 -17.26
N ARG A 278 -4.11 -10.16 -15.97
CA ARG A 278 -5.11 -10.05 -14.88
C ARG A 278 -5.66 -8.64 -14.67
N LEU A 279 -4.93 -7.61 -15.06
CA LEU A 279 -5.40 -6.22 -15.02
C LEU A 279 -6.22 -5.83 -16.27
N GLY A 280 -6.53 -6.78 -17.15
CA GLY A 280 -7.36 -6.54 -18.34
C GLY A 280 -6.59 -6.00 -19.54
N LEU A 281 -5.26 -6.01 -19.51
CA LEU A 281 -4.45 -5.71 -20.69
C LEU A 281 -4.31 -6.96 -21.55
N ARG A 282 -4.89 -6.94 -22.77
CA ARG A 282 -4.54 -7.93 -23.81
C ARG A 282 -3.11 -7.64 -24.30
N ASP A 283 -2.42 -8.71 -24.67
CA ASP A 283 -0.98 -8.78 -24.99
C ASP A 283 -0.36 -7.46 -25.56
N LEU A 284 0.23 -6.66 -24.65
CA LEU A 284 1.15 -5.56 -24.96
C LEU A 284 2.45 -6.04 -25.66
N THR A 285 2.57 -7.35 -25.87
CA THR A 285 3.66 -8.00 -26.60
C THR A 285 3.39 -8.10 -28.10
N SER A 286 2.22 -7.64 -28.60
CA SER A 286 2.03 -7.46 -30.03
C SER A 286 2.89 -6.29 -30.50
N SER A 287 3.78 -6.57 -31.44
CA SER A 287 4.79 -5.67 -31.99
C SER A 287 4.23 -4.53 -32.86
N GLU A 288 2.95 -4.20 -32.74
CA GLU A 288 2.36 -3.09 -33.49
C GLU A 288 2.39 -1.81 -32.63
N PRO A 289 3.03 -0.72 -33.11
CA PRO A 289 2.87 0.57 -32.47
C PRO A 289 1.39 0.99 -32.58
N PRO A 290 0.82 1.62 -31.54
CA PRO A 290 -0.53 2.15 -31.64
C PRO A 290 -0.61 3.14 -32.81
N SER A 291 -1.64 2.96 -33.63
CA SER A 291 -1.92 3.69 -34.88
C SER A 291 -2.24 5.19 -34.72
N TYR A 292 -1.84 5.80 -33.60
CA TYR A 292 -2.03 7.23 -33.31
C TYR A 292 -0.73 8.02 -33.27
N ILE A 293 0.35 7.48 -33.85
CA ILE A 293 1.50 8.27 -34.31
C ILE A 293 1.57 8.10 -35.83
N ALA A 294 0.79 8.93 -36.52
CA ALA A 294 1.05 9.39 -37.88
C ALA A 294 1.11 10.91 -37.82
#